data_AF-F0J9I2-F1
#
_entry.id   AF-F0J9I2-F1
#
_cell.length_a   1.000
_cell.length_b   1.000
_cell.length_c   1.000
_cell.angle_alpha   90.00
_cell.angle_beta   90.00
_cell.angle_gamma   90.00
#
_symmetry.space_group_name_H-M   'P 1'
#
loop_
_entity.id
_entity.type
_entity.pdbx_description
1 polymer ?
#
loop_
_entity_poly.entity_id
_entity_poly.type
_entity_poly.pdbx_seq_one_letter_code
_entity_poly.pdbx_strand_id
1 'polypeptide(L)'
;SSSGSEDMRVLAAVLLRRLLSTEFDACFPKLPAEAQIQIKQQLLHGIEAEASNTMRKRLCECAAELARKLIDDEANNHWPEFLRFLFTCASSTNPVLRESALQIFTSVPGIFGNQQSRYLDMIRQMLVQSLADTSNANVRFAAVKAIIAFLLVHEKEVSIQRMFADSLPGMLQVVSESIEGQEDDSVLKCFVDLAEACPRFFRPHLDMLMTLFPQVIGDTSMPDTWRHLCLETLVTLA
;
A
#
# COMPACT_ATOMS: atom_id res chain seq x y z
N SER A 1 12.18 -30.65 -4.69
CA SER A 1 11.46 -30.40 -5.96
C SER A 1 10.29 -29.42 -5.82
N SER A 2 9.99 -28.88 -4.63
CA SER A 2 8.94 -27.86 -4.40
C SER A 2 9.34 -26.43 -4.81
N SER A 3 10.62 -26.04 -4.63
CA SER A 3 11.11 -24.69 -4.92
C SER A 3 10.96 -24.30 -6.39
N GLY A 4 11.32 -25.19 -7.33
CA GLY A 4 11.20 -24.92 -8.76
C GLY A 4 9.76 -24.74 -9.25
N SER A 5 8.77 -25.27 -8.53
CA SER A 5 7.35 -25.04 -8.81
C SER A 5 6.92 -23.64 -8.34
N GLU A 6 7.39 -23.20 -7.17
CA GLU A 6 7.10 -21.86 -6.64
C GLU A 6 7.74 -20.76 -7.48
N ASP A 7 9.01 -20.90 -7.85
CA ASP A 7 9.72 -19.93 -8.70
C ASP A 7 9.00 -19.73 -10.03
N MET A 8 8.49 -20.82 -10.62
CA MET A 8 7.72 -20.77 -11.87
C MET A 8 6.38 -20.06 -11.68
N ARG A 9 5.67 -20.31 -10.55
CA ARG A 9 4.42 -19.61 -10.22
C ARG A 9 4.64 -18.12 -10.01
N VAL A 10 5.70 -17.76 -9.29
CA VAL A 10 6.09 -16.36 -9.05
C VAL A 10 6.41 -15.66 -10.36
N LEU A 11 7.21 -16.29 -11.23
CA LEU A 11 7.52 -15.76 -12.55
C LEU A 11 6.26 -15.60 -13.41
N ALA A 12 5.35 -16.59 -13.40
CA ALA A 12 4.09 -16.51 -14.13
C ALA A 12 3.23 -15.32 -13.66
N ALA A 13 3.16 -15.06 -12.35
CA ALA A 13 2.45 -13.90 -11.84
C ALA A 13 3.12 -12.57 -12.22
N VAL A 14 4.46 -12.50 -12.20
CA VAL A 14 5.19 -11.30 -12.68
C VAL A 14 4.89 -11.02 -14.15
N LEU A 15 4.89 -12.05 -14.99
CA LEU A 15 4.56 -11.94 -16.41
C LEU A 15 3.10 -11.56 -16.62
N LEU A 16 2.17 -12.13 -15.84
CA LEU A 16 0.76 -11.75 -15.88
C LEU A 16 0.58 -10.27 -15.55
N ARG A 17 1.20 -9.76 -14.47
CA ARG A 17 1.15 -8.33 -14.13
C ARG A 17 1.68 -7.47 -15.26
N ARG A 18 2.80 -7.86 -15.87
CA ARG A 18 3.38 -7.15 -17.01
C ARG A 18 2.42 -7.11 -18.19
N LEU A 19 1.83 -8.25 -18.56
CA LEU A 19 0.83 -8.36 -19.63
C LEU A 19 -0.36 -7.43 -19.36
N LEU A 20 -0.90 -7.44 -18.15
CA LEU A 20 -1.99 -6.55 -17.73
C LEU A 20 -1.58 -5.07 -17.78
N SER A 21 -0.31 -4.75 -17.53
CA SER A 21 0.17 -3.37 -17.57
C SER A 21 0.34 -2.87 -19.02
N THR A 22 0.97 -3.68 -19.88
CA THR A 22 1.47 -3.27 -21.20
C THR A 22 0.56 -3.62 -22.37
N GLU A 23 -0.25 -4.68 -22.26
CA GLU A 23 -1.04 -5.23 -23.37
C GLU A 23 -2.52 -5.42 -23.00
N PHE A 24 -3.01 -4.70 -21.99
CA PHE A 24 -4.39 -4.81 -21.51
C PHE A 24 -5.42 -4.77 -22.64
N ASP A 25 -5.44 -3.69 -23.42
CA ASP A 25 -6.42 -3.45 -24.49
C ASP A 25 -6.33 -4.48 -25.63
N ALA A 26 -5.13 -5.05 -25.81
CA ALA A 26 -4.89 -6.07 -26.83
C ALA A 26 -5.38 -7.46 -26.39
N CYS A 27 -5.46 -7.72 -25.08
CA CYS A 27 -5.72 -9.04 -24.51
C CYS A 27 -7.05 -9.12 -23.75
N PHE A 28 -7.18 -8.44 -22.60
CA PHE A 28 -8.26 -8.70 -21.64
C PHE A 28 -9.66 -8.35 -22.17
N PRO A 29 -9.91 -7.16 -22.77
CA PRO A 29 -11.22 -6.82 -23.32
C PRO A 29 -11.66 -7.71 -24.49
N LYS A 30 -10.71 -8.36 -25.19
CA LYS A 30 -11.01 -9.26 -26.32
C LYS A 30 -11.40 -10.67 -25.88
N LEU A 31 -11.22 -11.01 -24.60
CA LEU A 31 -11.64 -12.29 -24.07
C LEU A 31 -13.17 -12.38 -23.99
N PRO A 32 -13.76 -13.60 -24.11
CA PRO A 32 -15.17 -13.81 -23.82
C PRO A 32 -15.52 -13.32 -22.41
N ALA A 33 -16.73 -12.77 -22.23
CA ALA A 33 -17.18 -12.23 -20.94
C ALA A 33 -17.04 -13.25 -19.78
N GLU A 34 -17.36 -14.51 -20.05
CA GLU A 34 -17.20 -15.62 -19.11
C GLU A 34 -15.73 -15.78 -18.66
N ALA A 35 -14.78 -15.71 -19.58
CA ALA A 35 -13.35 -15.80 -19.27
C ALA A 35 -12.86 -14.59 -18.45
N GLN A 36 -13.36 -13.39 -18.75
CA GLN A 36 -13.04 -12.20 -17.96
C GLN A 36 -13.54 -12.33 -16.51
N ILE A 37 -14.76 -12.84 -16.32
CA ILE A 37 -15.34 -13.10 -15.00
C ILE A 37 -14.51 -14.15 -14.24
N GLN A 38 -14.16 -15.25 -14.91
CA GLN A 38 -13.36 -16.31 -14.29
C GLN A 38 -11.97 -15.82 -13.87
N ILE A 39 -11.27 -15.03 -14.70
CA ILE A 39 -9.97 -14.44 -14.33
C ILE A 39 -10.09 -13.58 -13.08
N LYS A 40 -11.10 -12.70 -13.03
CA LYS A 40 -11.38 -11.86 -11.85
C LYS A 40 -11.60 -12.70 -10.60
N GLN A 41 -12.45 -13.73 -10.67
CA GLN A 41 -12.72 -14.61 -9.53
C GLN A 41 -11.50 -15.41 -9.07
N GLN A 42 -10.74 -15.97 -10.01
CA GLN A 42 -9.55 -16.79 -9.70
C GLN A 42 -8.43 -15.95 -9.09
N LEU A 43 -8.26 -14.69 -9.50
CA LEU A 43 -7.29 -13.78 -8.88
C LEU A 43 -7.64 -13.53 -7.40
N LEU A 44 -8.89 -13.22 -7.09
CA LEU A 44 -9.32 -12.95 -5.72
C LEU A 44 -9.24 -14.21 -4.85
N HIS A 45 -9.76 -15.33 -5.35
CA HIS A 45 -9.68 -16.61 -4.64
C HIS A 45 -8.23 -17.06 -4.42
N GLY A 46 -7.35 -16.83 -5.39
CA GLY A 46 -5.93 -17.12 -5.28
C GLY A 46 -5.27 -16.37 -4.11
N ILE A 47 -5.62 -15.11 -3.87
CA ILE A 47 -5.07 -14.33 -2.75
C ILE A 47 -5.51 -14.90 -1.39
N GLU A 48 -6.76 -15.36 -1.30
CA GLU A 48 -7.31 -15.95 -0.06
C GLU A 48 -6.68 -17.31 0.26
N ALA A 49 -6.56 -18.17 -0.76
CA ALA A 49 -6.10 -19.54 -0.61
C ALA A 49 -4.57 -19.68 -0.58
N GLU A 50 -3.82 -18.67 -1.02
CA GLU A 50 -2.36 -18.75 -1.09
C GLU A 50 -1.75 -18.88 0.31
N ALA A 51 -0.72 -19.72 0.43
CA ALA A 51 0.04 -19.91 1.66
C ALA A 51 1.34 -19.09 1.64
N SER A 52 2.02 -19.03 0.48
CA SER A 52 3.28 -18.30 0.33
C SER A 52 3.07 -16.79 0.32
N ASN A 53 3.73 -16.06 1.23
CA ASN A 53 3.66 -14.60 1.25
C ASN A 53 4.22 -13.99 -0.05
N THR A 54 5.31 -14.55 -0.57
CA THR A 54 5.92 -14.12 -1.82
C THR A 54 4.93 -14.23 -2.98
N MET A 55 4.27 -15.36 -3.12
CA MET A 55 3.29 -15.57 -4.20
C MET A 55 2.04 -14.70 -3.99
N ARG A 56 1.55 -14.58 -2.76
CA ARG A 56 0.38 -13.76 -2.43
C ARG A 56 0.59 -12.30 -2.78
N LYS A 57 1.78 -11.76 -2.50
CA LYS A 57 2.16 -10.40 -2.90
C LYS A 57 2.09 -10.23 -4.42
N ARG A 58 2.58 -11.21 -5.21
CA ARG A 58 2.45 -11.16 -6.68
C ARG A 58 1.01 -11.21 -7.15
N LEU A 59 0.15 -12.01 -6.51
CA LEU A 59 -1.28 -12.03 -6.84
C LEU A 59 -1.96 -10.71 -6.49
N CYS A 60 -1.62 -10.10 -5.35
CA CYS A 60 -2.10 -8.76 -4.98
C CYS A 60 -1.69 -7.71 -6.02
N GLU A 61 -0.43 -7.73 -6.48
CA GLU A 61 0.07 -6.86 -7.55
C GLU A 61 -0.70 -7.06 -8.86
N CYS A 62 -0.98 -8.31 -9.26
CA CYS A 62 -1.79 -8.61 -10.45
C CYS A 62 -3.24 -8.11 -10.30
N ALA A 63 -3.85 -8.35 -9.15
CA ALA A 63 -5.24 -7.96 -8.90
C ALA A 63 -5.37 -6.43 -8.87
N ALA A 64 -4.43 -5.72 -8.24
CA ALA A 64 -4.37 -4.26 -8.25
C ALA A 64 -4.18 -3.69 -9.66
N GLU A 65 -3.30 -4.30 -10.47
CA GLU A 65 -3.09 -3.86 -11.86
C GLU A 65 -4.34 -4.05 -12.71
N LEU A 66 -4.98 -5.22 -12.63
CA LEU A 66 -6.25 -5.48 -13.33
C LEU A 66 -7.33 -4.49 -12.86
N ALA A 67 -7.44 -4.26 -11.57
CA ALA A 67 -8.42 -3.33 -11.00
C ALA A 67 -8.19 -1.90 -11.49
N ARG A 68 -6.94 -1.45 -11.59
CA ARG A 68 -6.59 -0.14 -12.16
C ARG A 68 -7.03 0.00 -13.62
N LYS A 69 -6.83 -1.05 -14.43
CA LYS A 69 -7.23 -1.06 -15.85
C LYS A 69 -8.74 -1.16 -16.08
N LEU A 70 -9.50 -1.53 -15.06
CA LEU A 70 -10.97 -1.60 -15.09
C LEU A 70 -11.64 -0.32 -14.55
N ILE A 71 -10.89 0.76 -14.37
CA ILE A 71 -11.41 2.10 -14.16
C ILE A 71 -11.46 2.80 -15.52
N ASP A 72 -12.63 3.29 -15.94
CA ASP A 72 -12.78 4.05 -17.19
C ASP A 72 -12.38 5.53 -17.06
N ASP A 73 -12.45 6.27 -18.17
CA ASP A 73 -12.08 7.68 -18.24
C ASP A 73 -13.00 8.56 -17.37
N GLU A 74 -14.24 8.13 -17.11
CA GLU A 74 -15.18 8.77 -16.18
C GLU A 74 -14.99 8.35 -14.71
N ALA A 75 -13.91 7.62 -14.43
CA ALA A 75 -13.55 7.07 -13.12
C ALA A 75 -14.61 6.12 -12.54
N ASN A 76 -15.38 5.41 -13.38
CA ASN A 76 -16.23 4.31 -12.94
C ASN A 76 -15.41 3.03 -12.82
N ASN A 77 -15.60 2.32 -11.71
CA ASN A 77 -14.99 1.02 -11.48
C ASN A 77 -15.90 -0.10 -12.03
N HIS A 78 -15.40 -0.85 -13.02
CA HIS A 78 -16.09 -1.98 -13.68
C HIS A 78 -15.88 -3.34 -12.99
N TRP A 79 -15.31 -3.33 -11.78
CA TRP A 79 -15.07 -4.51 -10.96
C TRP A 79 -15.56 -4.32 -9.50
N PRO A 80 -16.89 -4.23 -9.28
CA PRO A 80 -17.45 -3.97 -7.95
C PRO A 80 -17.13 -5.07 -6.92
N GLU A 81 -16.93 -6.33 -7.36
CA GLU A 81 -16.53 -7.44 -6.49
C GLU A 81 -15.15 -7.20 -5.86
N PHE A 82 -14.26 -6.46 -6.54
CA PHE A 82 -12.95 -6.11 -6.04
C PHE A 82 -13.02 -5.23 -4.79
N LEU A 83 -13.89 -4.21 -4.80
CA LEU A 83 -14.07 -3.33 -3.65
C LEU A 83 -14.65 -4.09 -2.45
N ARG A 84 -15.60 -4.99 -2.70
CA ARG A 84 -16.15 -5.86 -1.64
C ARG A 84 -15.05 -6.74 -1.05
N PHE A 85 -14.27 -7.39 -1.91
CA PHE A 85 -13.13 -8.20 -1.51
C PHE A 85 -12.14 -7.42 -0.64
N LEU A 86 -11.75 -6.21 -1.09
CA LEU A 86 -10.82 -5.35 -0.37
C LEU A 86 -11.29 -5.08 1.08
N PHE A 87 -12.54 -4.67 1.26
CA PHE A 87 -13.09 -4.41 2.60
C PHE A 87 -13.26 -5.67 3.44
N THR A 88 -13.65 -6.79 2.83
CA THR A 88 -13.73 -8.09 3.52
C THR A 88 -12.36 -8.52 4.04
N CYS A 89 -11.31 -8.42 3.21
CA CYS A 89 -9.94 -8.75 3.62
C CYS A 89 -9.43 -7.82 4.71
N ALA A 90 -9.67 -6.50 4.59
CA ALA A 90 -9.25 -5.52 5.59
C ALA A 90 -9.95 -5.69 6.95
N SER A 91 -11.14 -6.29 6.97
CA SER A 91 -11.90 -6.58 8.20
C SER A 91 -11.72 -8.03 8.68
N SER A 92 -10.85 -8.81 8.04
CA SER A 92 -10.65 -10.23 8.35
C SER A 92 -9.98 -10.41 9.71
N THR A 93 -10.31 -11.50 10.41
CA THR A 93 -9.55 -11.93 11.60
C THR A 93 -8.16 -12.44 11.24
N ASN A 94 -7.90 -12.77 9.97
CA ASN A 94 -6.60 -13.20 9.50
C ASN A 94 -5.70 -11.97 9.21
N PRO A 95 -4.61 -11.73 9.97
CA PRO A 95 -3.72 -10.61 9.73
C PRO A 95 -3.08 -10.61 8.34
N VAL A 96 -2.87 -11.79 7.74
CA VAL A 96 -2.28 -11.90 6.39
C VAL A 96 -3.23 -11.36 5.32
N LEU A 97 -4.54 -11.55 5.47
CA LEU A 97 -5.53 -10.98 4.55
C LEU A 97 -5.69 -9.47 4.77
N ARG A 98 -5.61 -9.00 6.02
CA ARG A 98 -5.58 -7.57 6.31
C ARG A 98 -4.38 -6.89 5.67
N GLU A 99 -3.19 -7.48 5.81
CA GLU A 99 -1.98 -7.01 5.14
C GLU A 99 -2.15 -6.99 3.61
N SER A 100 -2.72 -8.07 3.03
CA SER A 100 -2.97 -8.16 1.58
C SER A 100 -3.89 -7.03 1.08
N ALA A 101 -4.95 -6.71 1.82
CA ALA A 101 -5.84 -5.59 1.48
C ALA A 101 -5.09 -4.26 1.46
N LEU A 102 -4.25 -4.01 2.46
CA LEU A 102 -3.45 -2.79 2.55
C LEU A 102 -2.40 -2.70 1.43
N GLN A 103 -1.77 -3.82 1.06
CA GLN A 103 -0.83 -3.89 -0.07
C GLN A 103 -1.52 -3.61 -1.41
N ILE A 104 -2.72 -4.17 -1.62
CA ILE A 104 -3.54 -3.89 -2.81
C ILE A 104 -3.89 -2.42 -2.86
N PHE A 105 -4.41 -1.86 -1.76
CA PHE A 105 -4.79 -0.45 -1.69
C PHE A 105 -3.59 0.48 -1.91
N THR A 106 -2.42 0.15 -1.35
CA THR A 106 -1.16 0.90 -1.60
C THR A 106 -0.82 0.92 -3.09
N SER A 107 -1.07 -0.17 -3.81
CA SER A 107 -0.79 -0.29 -5.24
C SER A 107 -1.78 0.47 -6.11
N VAL A 108 -3.03 0.65 -5.66
CA VAL A 108 -4.07 1.39 -6.39
C VAL A 108 -4.94 2.22 -5.42
N PRO A 109 -4.41 3.33 -4.85
CA PRO A 109 -5.14 4.09 -3.83
C PRO A 109 -6.42 4.76 -4.35
N GLY A 110 -6.45 5.06 -5.65
CA GLY A 110 -7.60 5.65 -6.36
C GLY A 110 -8.65 4.65 -6.85
N ILE A 111 -8.66 3.39 -6.37
CA ILE A 111 -9.54 2.33 -6.89
C ILE A 111 -11.04 2.64 -6.79
N PHE A 112 -11.43 3.57 -5.92
CA PHE A 112 -12.81 3.97 -5.70
C PHE A 112 -13.33 4.95 -6.76
N GLY A 113 -12.45 5.55 -7.56
CA GLY A 113 -12.80 6.46 -8.64
C GLY A 113 -13.81 7.54 -8.20
N ASN A 114 -14.89 7.70 -8.96
CA ASN A 114 -15.95 8.68 -8.67
C ASN A 114 -16.80 8.35 -7.41
N GLN A 115 -16.65 7.16 -6.83
CA GLN A 115 -17.33 6.75 -5.60
C GLN A 115 -16.53 7.06 -4.35
N GLN A 116 -15.29 7.56 -4.47
CA GLN A 116 -14.39 7.78 -3.35
C GLN A 116 -15.02 8.62 -2.23
N SER A 117 -15.71 9.70 -2.58
CA SER A 117 -16.37 10.58 -1.59
C SER A 117 -17.36 9.84 -0.70
N ARG A 118 -18.01 8.78 -1.20
CA ARG A 118 -18.95 7.94 -0.45
C ARG A 118 -18.25 6.97 0.50
N TYR A 119 -17.05 6.53 0.13
CA TYR A 119 -16.26 5.54 0.87
C TYR A 119 -15.20 6.17 1.78
N LEU A 120 -15.01 7.48 1.73
CA LEU A 120 -13.89 8.18 2.35
C LEU A 120 -13.78 7.91 3.86
N ASP A 121 -14.89 7.94 4.59
CA ASP A 121 -14.91 7.62 6.02
C ASP A 121 -14.55 6.15 6.29
N MET A 122 -15.01 5.23 5.45
CA MET A 122 -14.68 3.81 5.55
C MET A 122 -13.20 3.56 5.26
N ILE A 123 -12.63 4.23 4.25
CA ILE A 123 -11.20 4.17 3.92
C ILE A 123 -10.38 4.67 5.11
N ARG A 124 -10.73 5.84 5.65
CA ARG A 124 -10.05 6.40 6.82
C ARG A 124 -10.11 5.45 8.01
N GLN A 125 -11.30 4.91 8.32
CA GLN A 125 -11.48 3.97 9.43
C GLN A 125 -10.62 2.72 9.24
N MET A 126 -10.65 2.12 8.04
CA MET A 126 -9.87 0.93 7.69
C MET A 126 -8.37 1.16 7.91
N LEU A 127 -7.83 2.27 7.40
CA LEU A 127 -6.41 2.57 7.48
C LEU A 127 -5.95 2.89 8.90
N VAL A 128 -6.71 3.71 9.63
CA VAL A 128 -6.37 4.10 11.02
C VAL A 128 -6.50 2.91 11.98
N GLN A 129 -7.52 2.07 11.82
CA GLN A 129 -7.65 0.83 12.61
C GLN A 129 -6.49 -0.13 12.34
N SER A 130 -6.06 -0.25 11.08
CA SER A 130 -4.92 -1.09 10.71
C SER A 130 -3.60 -0.57 11.28
N LEU A 131 -3.42 0.75 11.31
CA LEU A 131 -2.26 1.39 11.94
C LEU A 131 -2.22 1.14 13.46
N ALA A 132 -3.39 1.07 14.10
CA ALA A 132 -3.52 0.81 15.53
C ALA A 132 -3.45 -0.69 15.90
N ASP A 133 -3.16 -1.58 14.94
CA ASP A 133 -3.13 -3.02 15.19
C ASP A 133 -1.90 -3.44 16.02
N THR A 134 -2.10 -3.62 17.32
CA THR A 134 -1.05 -4.08 18.24
C THR A 134 -0.70 -5.56 18.08
N SER A 135 -1.55 -6.35 17.41
CA SER A 135 -1.36 -7.80 17.26
C SER A 135 -0.40 -8.18 16.14
N ASN A 136 -0.16 -7.29 15.16
CA ASN A 136 0.65 -7.61 13.99
C ASN A 136 1.39 -6.39 13.43
N ALA A 137 2.73 -6.43 13.46
CA ALA A 137 3.57 -5.35 12.95
C ALA A 137 3.43 -5.17 11.43
N ASN A 138 3.40 -6.25 10.63
CA ASN A 138 3.30 -6.15 9.17
C ASN A 138 2.03 -5.42 8.72
N VAL A 139 0.92 -5.62 9.43
CA VAL A 139 -0.33 -4.88 9.19
C VAL A 139 -0.12 -3.38 9.43
N ARG A 140 0.54 -2.98 10.53
CA ARG A 140 0.86 -1.57 10.80
C ARG A 140 1.79 -0.98 9.74
N PHE A 141 2.83 -1.72 9.34
CA PHE A 141 3.77 -1.29 8.29
C PHE A 141 3.05 -1.10 6.95
N ALA A 142 2.17 -2.04 6.58
CA ALA A 142 1.35 -1.91 5.38
C ALA A 142 0.35 -0.76 5.49
N ALA A 143 -0.20 -0.50 6.68
CA ALA A 143 -1.12 0.63 6.91
C ALA A 143 -0.42 1.98 6.71
N VAL A 144 0.81 2.15 7.19
CA VAL A 144 1.59 3.37 6.95
C VAL A 144 1.82 3.59 5.46
N LYS A 145 2.29 2.56 4.74
CA LYS A 145 2.49 2.64 3.28
C LYS A 145 1.19 2.98 2.55
N ALA A 146 0.07 2.40 2.97
CA ALA A 146 -1.26 2.65 2.41
C ALA A 146 -1.75 4.08 2.68
N ILE A 147 -1.60 4.59 3.91
CA ILE A 147 -1.94 5.98 4.27
C ILE A 147 -1.12 6.95 3.42
N ILE A 148 0.19 6.73 3.33
CA ILE A 148 1.07 7.58 2.53
C ILE A 148 0.66 7.56 1.07
N ALA A 149 0.50 6.38 0.47
CA ALA A 149 0.08 6.27 -0.93
C ALA A 149 -1.25 6.98 -1.21
N PHE A 150 -2.20 6.93 -0.26
CA PHE A 150 -3.45 7.68 -0.36
C PHE A 150 -3.24 9.19 -0.28
N LEU A 151 -2.40 9.67 0.64
CA LEU A 151 -2.08 11.09 0.77
C LEU A 151 -1.36 11.63 -0.47
N LEU A 152 -0.47 10.85 -1.09
CA LEU A 152 0.26 11.24 -2.31
C LEU A 152 -0.70 11.42 -3.50
N VAL A 153 -1.68 10.52 -3.69
CA VAL A 153 -2.72 10.69 -4.72
C VAL A 153 -3.58 11.93 -4.46
N HIS A 154 -3.65 12.38 -3.21
CA HIS A 154 -4.45 13.51 -2.76
C HIS A 154 -3.60 14.70 -2.26
N GLU A 155 -2.40 14.88 -2.82
CA GLU A 155 -1.44 15.92 -2.38
C GLU A 155 -2.01 17.35 -2.44
N LYS A 156 -3.03 17.58 -3.29
CA LYS A 156 -3.70 18.89 -3.46
C LYS A 156 -4.93 19.05 -2.57
N GLU A 157 -5.42 17.98 -1.96
CA GLU A 157 -6.66 17.96 -1.19
C GLU A 157 -6.41 18.09 0.32
N VAL A 158 -6.28 19.34 0.78
CA VAL A 158 -5.99 19.67 2.18
C VAL A 158 -7.03 19.09 3.16
N SER A 159 -8.30 18.97 2.75
CA SER A 159 -9.35 18.34 3.55
C SER A 159 -9.02 16.87 3.84
N ILE A 160 -8.55 16.13 2.83
CA ILE A 160 -8.14 14.73 2.99
C ILE A 160 -6.93 14.63 3.92
N GLN A 161 -5.91 15.45 3.70
CA GLN A 161 -4.71 15.47 4.56
C GLN A 161 -5.06 15.69 6.03
N ARG A 162 -5.99 16.61 6.32
CA ARG A 162 -6.44 16.88 7.71
C ARG A 162 -7.11 15.68 8.37
N MET A 163 -7.80 14.83 7.62
CA MET A 163 -8.45 13.63 8.20
C MET A 163 -7.45 12.60 8.74
N PHE A 164 -6.21 12.62 8.24
CA PHE A 164 -5.13 11.72 8.65
C PHE A 164 -4.09 12.42 9.55
N ALA A 165 -4.27 13.70 9.90
CA ALA A 165 -3.29 14.42 10.72
C ALA A 165 -3.04 13.71 12.07
N ASP A 166 -4.10 13.21 12.70
CA ASP A 166 -4.03 12.50 13.98
C ASP A 166 -3.37 11.11 13.87
N SER A 167 -3.17 10.56 12.66
CA SER A 167 -2.45 9.30 12.49
C SER A 167 -0.93 9.47 12.42
N LEU A 168 -0.42 10.70 12.23
CA LEU A 168 1.02 10.94 12.08
C LEU A 168 1.86 10.42 13.28
N PRO A 169 1.46 10.60 14.55
CA PRO A 169 2.20 10.00 15.68
C PRO A 169 2.33 8.48 15.59
N GLY A 170 1.25 7.79 15.22
CA GLY A 170 1.27 6.34 15.03
C GLY A 170 2.15 5.92 13.86
N MET A 171 2.15 6.71 12.77
CA MET A 171 3.05 6.48 11.64
C MET A 171 4.52 6.67 12.03
N LEU A 172 4.85 7.69 12.84
CA LEU A 172 6.21 7.94 13.35
C LEU A 172 6.68 6.83 14.30
N GLN A 173 5.77 6.26 15.09
CA GLN A 173 6.08 5.08 15.91
C GLN A 173 6.50 3.90 15.03
N VAL A 174 5.74 3.61 13.97
CA VAL A 174 6.08 2.53 13.03
C VAL A 174 7.40 2.80 12.30
N VAL A 175 7.70 4.06 11.96
CA VAL A 175 9.02 4.44 11.42
C VAL A 175 10.14 4.15 12.42
N SER A 176 9.93 4.46 13.70
CA SER A 176 10.90 4.18 14.76
C SER A 176 11.15 2.67 14.89
N GLU A 177 10.08 1.87 14.92
CA GLU A 177 10.16 0.40 14.94
C GLU A 177 10.91 -0.16 13.71
N SER A 178 10.68 0.44 12.52
CA SER A 178 11.36 0.08 11.28
C SER A 178 12.86 0.39 11.32
N ILE A 179 13.24 1.55 11.86
CA ILE A 179 14.63 1.97 12.07
C ILE A 179 15.34 1.05 13.07
N GLU A 180 14.69 0.71 14.18
CA GLU A 180 15.25 -0.18 15.21
C GLU A 180 15.46 -1.60 14.67
N GLY A 181 14.52 -2.11 13.87
CA GLY A 181 14.61 -3.44 13.26
C GLY A 181 15.64 -3.53 12.14
N GLN A 182 15.86 -2.45 11.38
CA GLN A 182 16.77 -2.39 10.23
C GLN A 182 16.48 -3.42 9.11
N GLU A 183 15.28 -4.00 9.06
CA GLU A 183 14.91 -5.06 8.12
C GLU A 183 14.34 -4.54 6.78
N ASP A 184 13.48 -3.52 6.83
CA ASP A 184 12.77 -2.97 5.66
C ASP A 184 12.71 -1.44 5.73
N ASP A 185 13.52 -0.77 4.89
CA ASP A 185 13.61 0.69 4.80
C ASP A 185 12.48 1.34 3.98
N SER A 186 11.57 0.55 3.42
CA SER A 186 10.56 1.08 2.49
C SER A 186 9.51 1.95 3.16
N VAL A 187 9.23 1.78 4.46
CA VAL A 187 8.37 2.72 5.20
C VAL A 187 9.02 4.10 5.27
N LEU A 188 10.33 4.16 5.54
CA LEU A 188 11.06 5.41 5.62
C LEU A 188 11.18 6.08 4.24
N LYS A 189 11.37 5.31 3.17
CA LYS A 189 11.28 5.82 1.78
C LYS A 189 9.94 6.46 1.48
N CYS A 190 8.83 5.80 1.82
CA CYS A 190 7.50 6.41 1.68
C CYS A 190 7.37 7.70 2.50
N PHE A 191 8.01 7.79 3.68
CA PHE A 191 8.02 9.01 4.48
C PHE A 191 8.76 10.16 3.80
N VAL A 192 9.85 9.89 3.09
CA VAL A 192 10.55 10.86 2.24
C VAL A 192 9.59 11.38 1.16
N ASP A 193 8.93 10.47 0.43
CA ASP A 193 7.95 10.84 -0.62
C ASP A 193 6.84 11.74 -0.04
N LEU A 194 6.34 11.41 1.16
CA LEU A 194 5.32 12.21 1.83
C LEU A 194 5.84 13.59 2.23
N ALA A 195 7.09 13.69 2.67
CA ALA A 195 7.72 14.97 3.03
C ALA A 195 7.85 15.88 1.81
N GLU A 196 8.19 15.31 0.65
CA GLU A 196 8.30 16.05 -0.62
C GLU A 196 6.94 16.56 -1.10
N ALA A 197 5.93 15.69 -1.14
CA ALA A 197 4.61 16.05 -1.67
C ALA A 197 3.73 16.84 -0.68
N CYS A 198 3.80 16.49 0.61
CA CYS A 198 2.89 16.96 1.66
C CYS A 198 3.62 17.51 2.91
N PRO A 199 4.58 18.46 2.79
CA PRO A 199 5.41 18.89 3.93
C PRO A 199 4.60 19.50 5.09
N ARG A 200 3.45 20.11 4.78
CA ARG A 200 2.55 20.70 5.80
C ARG A 200 1.93 19.65 6.72
N PHE A 201 1.82 18.40 6.28
CA PHE A 201 1.30 17.29 7.07
C PHE A 201 2.14 17.05 8.32
N PHE A 202 3.45 17.31 8.25
CA PHE A 202 4.40 17.08 9.34
C PHE A 202 4.43 18.16 10.41
N ARG A 203 3.90 19.37 10.12
CA ARG A 203 4.00 20.53 11.01
C ARG A 203 3.59 20.26 12.47
N PRO A 204 2.51 19.51 12.78
CA PRO A 204 2.11 19.25 14.16
C PRO A 204 3.12 18.43 14.97
N HIS A 205 3.99 17.67 14.30
CA HIS A 205 4.94 16.73 14.93
C HIS A 205 6.38 16.92 14.45
N LEU A 206 6.71 18.10 13.93
CA LEU A 206 8.05 18.40 13.41
C LEU A 206 9.11 18.28 14.51
N ASP A 207 8.80 18.68 15.74
CA ASP A 207 9.72 18.56 16.88
C ASP A 207 10.12 17.11 17.18
N MET A 208 9.19 16.16 16.99
CA MET A 208 9.45 14.74 17.16
C MET A 208 10.43 14.22 16.10
N LEU A 209 10.24 14.62 14.84
CA LEU A 209 11.17 14.30 13.74
C LEU A 209 12.56 14.90 13.98
N MET A 210 12.61 16.17 14.39
CA MET A 210 13.85 16.88 14.73
C MET A 210 14.56 16.32 15.97
N THR A 211 13.90 15.44 16.72
CA THR A 211 14.52 14.70 17.83
C THR A 211 14.98 13.32 17.38
N LEU A 212 14.13 12.57 16.68
CA LEU A 212 14.38 11.18 16.30
C LEU A 212 15.45 11.05 15.22
N PHE A 213 15.32 11.77 14.10
CA PHE A 213 16.17 11.57 12.93
C PHE A 213 17.62 12.00 13.14
N PRO A 214 17.95 13.09 13.86
CA PRO A 214 19.34 13.42 14.16
C PRO A 214 20.06 12.35 14.99
N GLN A 215 19.36 11.65 15.88
CA GLN A 215 19.95 10.53 16.65
C GLN A 215 20.39 9.41 15.70
N VAL A 216 19.54 9.04 14.75
CA VAL A 216 19.83 8.01 13.74
C VAL A 216 20.96 8.44 12.82
N ILE A 217 20.97 9.69 12.36
CA ILE A 217 22.01 10.23 11.47
C ILE A 217 23.39 10.24 12.14
N GLY A 218 23.43 10.58 13.44
CA GLY A 218 24.64 10.64 14.25
C GLY A 218 25.17 9.29 14.72
N ASP A 219 24.35 8.23 14.68
CA ASP A 219 24.75 6.89 15.08
C ASP A 219 25.56 6.20 13.97
N THR A 220 26.86 6.02 14.21
CA THR A 220 27.78 5.35 13.27
C THR A 220 27.56 3.85 13.15
N SER A 221 26.73 3.25 14.01
CA SER A 221 26.34 1.84 13.92
C SER A 221 25.16 1.61 12.97
N MET A 222 24.39 2.66 12.66
CA MET A 222 23.29 2.59 11.69
C MET A 222 23.83 2.50 10.25
N PRO A 223 23.23 1.65 9.39
CA PRO A 223 23.64 1.60 7.99
C PRO A 223 23.40 2.93 7.27
N ASP A 224 24.29 3.28 6.34
CA ASP A 224 24.27 4.56 5.62
C ASP A 224 22.93 4.81 4.93
N THR A 225 22.26 3.79 4.39
CA THR A 225 20.93 3.93 3.77
C THR A 225 19.91 4.55 4.74
N TRP A 226 19.85 4.08 5.98
CA TRP A 226 18.91 4.61 6.98
C TRP A 226 19.25 6.03 7.40
N ARG A 227 20.55 6.29 7.58
CA ARG A 227 21.08 7.62 7.92
C ARG A 227 20.76 8.63 6.82
N HIS A 228 20.96 8.24 5.56
CA HIS A 228 20.66 9.09 4.40
C HIS A 228 19.17 9.38 4.28
N LEU A 229 18.28 8.38 4.43
CA LEU A 229 16.84 8.59 4.35
C LEU A 229 16.31 9.52 5.47
N CYS A 230 16.84 9.39 6.68
CA CYS A 230 16.51 10.29 7.80
C CYS A 230 16.99 11.73 7.49
N LEU A 231 18.21 11.88 6.98
CA LEU A 231 18.78 13.16 6.60
C LEU A 231 17.97 13.82 5.47
N GLU A 232 17.65 13.06 4.42
CA GLU A 232 16.85 13.49 3.28
C GLU A 232 15.49 14.01 3.74
N THR A 233 14.80 13.27 4.62
CA THR A 233 13.51 13.74 5.15
C THR A 233 13.64 15.06 5.90
N LEU A 234 14.66 15.24 6.74
CA LEU A 234 14.86 16.51 7.46
C LEU A 234 15.18 17.67 6.52
N VAL A 235 16.04 17.43 5.52
CA VAL A 235 16.40 18.45 4.52
C VAL A 235 15.19 18.84 3.68
N THR A 236 14.34 17.89 3.31
CA THR A 236 13.10 18.14 2.55
C THR A 236 12.07 18.95 3.35
N LEU A 237 12.07 18.84 4.68
CA LEU A 237 11.15 19.56 5.56
C LEU A 237 11.64 20.93 6.05
N ALA A 238 12.93 21.24 5.86
CA ALA A 238 13.56 22.50 6.28
C ALA A 238 13.22 23.67 5.35
#